data_AF-A0A7Z0QK38-F1
#
_entry.id   AF-A0A7Z0QK38-F1
#
_cell.length_a   1.000
_cell.length_b   1.000
_cell.length_c   1.000
_cell.angle_alpha   90.00
_cell.angle_beta   90.00
_cell.angle_gamma   90.00
#
_symmetry.space_group_name_H-M   'P 1'
#
loop_
_entity.id
_entity.type
_entity.pdbx_description
1 polymer ?
#
loop_
_entity_poly.entity_id
_entity_poly.type
_entity_poly.pdbx_seq_one_letter_code
_entity_poly.pdbx_strand_id
1 'polypeptide(L)'
;MADFTYSENAGAQIINFFRFGGPEAFIQSISFQDGAALIGKDYAAQTQILSYAENDYGVAHPISFAIVNDNTVEPDETFYMDATRSNQAQYSIQIQDDDAATLSVSNVIVKEGPLAAANFTVTLSNPVSEPVTVTYSTFNGSAVAGVLGDYQAATDATITIPANTTSATISIPIINDFLPESTETFSFQVTSVSADQIPSSRLSIGQGAGVATILDDDNSTNNNHIWRDFVDNDLLDLKNGQGLEHKLDQVNPEVLDQLGNILNAYRDVLGDDYVPTITDATRDFISPRQQHSQHQLNNALDFRIEGTIDDTERAQLVNDLNNSLPDGFRIYLSNEAGSEIIPGSDYPGNPGQVQIHHDHLHIDLLAP
;
A
#
# COMPACT_ATOMS: atom_id res chain seq x y z
N MET A 1 -41.32 -4.77 32.97
CA MET A 1 -40.44 -5.82 32.45
C MET A 1 -39.26 -5.86 33.38
N ALA A 2 -38.91 -7.02 33.92
CA ALA A 2 -37.65 -7.15 34.64
C ALA A 2 -36.62 -7.56 33.61
N ASP A 3 -35.57 -6.77 33.49
CA ASP A 3 -34.49 -6.98 32.54
C ASP A 3 -33.33 -7.61 33.31
N PHE A 4 -32.84 -8.75 32.84
CA PHE A 4 -31.65 -9.38 33.38
C PHE A 4 -30.48 -9.09 32.46
N THR A 5 -29.30 -8.88 33.03
CA THR A 5 -28.06 -8.67 32.27
C THR A 5 -27.00 -9.61 32.83
N TYR A 6 -26.34 -10.34 31.96
CA TYR A 6 -25.25 -11.26 32.29
C TYR A 6 -24.04 -10.99 31.41
N SER A 7 -22.84 -11.15 31.95
CA SER A 7 -21.64 -11.28 31.12
C SER A 7 -21.71 -12.59 30.32
N GLU A 8 -21.11 -12.64 29.16
CA GLU A 8 -21.05 -13.85 28.34
C GLU A 8 -20.34 -15.00 29.07
N ASN A 9 -19.28 -14.69 29.82
CA ASN A 9 -18.60 -15.65 30.71
C ASN A 9 -19.38 -16.13 31.94
N ALA A 10 -20.63 -15.69 32.13
CA ALA A 10 -21.38 -15.99 33.35
C ALA A 10 -21.74 -17.48 33.48
N GLY A 11 -21.79 -18.23 32.37
CA GLY A 11 -22.11 -19.66 32.35
C GLY A 11 -23.56 -19.95 32.77
N ALA A 12 -23.76 -20.97 33.62
CA ALA A 12 -25.10 -21.42 34.03
C ALA A 12 -25.79 -20.41 34.96
N GLN A 13 -26.99 -19.96 34.56
CA GLN A 13 -27.83 -19.01 35.29
C GLN A 13 -29.09 -19.66 35.85
N ILE A 14 -29.61 -19.09 36.94
CA ILE A 14 -30.86 -19.51 37.59
C ILE A 14 -31.72 -18.29 37.88
N ILE A 15 -32.99 -18.35 37.45
CA ILE A 15 -34.03 -17.39 37.86
C ILE A 15 -35.06 -18.13 38.71
N ASN A 16 -35.32 -17.60 39.91
CA ASN A 16 -36.31 -18.17 40.82
C ASN A 16 -37.68 -17.53 40.62
N PHE A 17 -38.68 -18.36 40.37
CA PHE A 17 -40.08 -17.96 40.32
C PHE A 17 -40.79 -18.25 41.65
N PHE A 18 -41.71 -17.38 42.03
CA PHE A 18 -42.49 -17.50 43.26
C PHE A 18 -43.98 -17.30 42.96
N ARG A 19 -44.81 -18.03 43.68
CA ARG A 19 -46.27 -17.86 43.67
C ARG A 19 -46.68 -16.63 44.50
N PHE A 20 -47.49 -15.74 43.91
CA PHE A 20 -48.03 -14.55 44.59
C PHE A 20 -49.57 -14.54 44.78
N GLY A 21 -50.33 -15.54 44.30
CA GLY A 21 -51.80 -15.53 44.40
C GLY A 21 -52.52 -16.86 44.17
N GLY A 22 -53.80 -16.91 44.60
CA GLY A 22 -54.69 -18.09 44.59
C GLY A 22 -54.17 -19.25 45.45
N PRO A 23 -55.00 -20.19 45.93
CA PRO A 23 -54.51 -21.39 46.63
C PRO A 23 -54.30 -22.58 45.69
N GLU A 24 -55.01 -22.64 44.56
CA GLU A 24 -55.10 -23.82 43.69
C GLU A 24 -53.76 -24.22 43.05
N ALA A 25 -53.50 -25.53 42.98
CA ALA A 25 -52.33 -26.08 42.30
C ALA A 25 -52.37 -25.77 40.79
N PHE A 26 -51.20 -25.58 40.18
CA PHE A 26 -51.13 -25.26 38.76
C PHE A 26 -49.79 -25.53 38.10
N ILE A 27 -49.78 -25.57 36.77
CA ILE A 27 -48.54 -25.60 35.97
C ILE A 27 -48.34 -24.30 35.19
N GLN A 28 -47.08 -23.96 34.94
CA GLN A 28 -46.66 -22.83 34.12
C GLN A 28 -45.57 -23.30 33.16
N SER A 29 -45.73 -23.00 31.87
CA SER A 29 -44.69 -23.23 30.87
C SER A 29 -43.79 -22.01 30.80
N ILE A 30 -42.49 -22.25 30.83
CA ILE A 30 -41.45 -21.24 30.62
C ILE A 30 -40.75 -21.57 29.31
N SER A 31 -40.91 -20.71 28.32
CA SER A 31 -40.28 -20.85 27.00
C SER A 31 -39.25 -19.76 26.76
N PHE A 32 -38.28 -20.04 25.91
CA PHE A 32 -37.25 -19.10 25.50
C PHE A 32 -37.42 -18.80 24.02
N GLN A 33 -37.20 -17.54 23.64
CA GLN A 33 -37.26 -17.08 22.26
C GLN A 33 -35.99 -16.32 21.93
N ASP A 34 -35.48 -16.55 20.74
CA ASP A 34 -34.33 -15.83 20.22
C ASP A 34 -34.65 -14.34 20.06
N GLY A 35 -33.65 -13.51 20.28
CA GLY A 35 -33.63 -12.12 19.83
C GLY A 35 -32.44 -11.93 18.90
N ALA A 36 -31.55 -11.00 19.24
CA ALA A 36 -30.24 -10.94 18.60
C ALA A 36 -29.37 -12.14 19.04
N ALA A 37 -29.49 -12.52 20.32
CA ALA A 37 -28.89 -13.75 20.84
C ALA A 37 -29.72 -14.96 20.40
N LEU A 38 -29.05 -15.96 19.85
CA LEU A 38 -29.57 -17.16 19.24
C LEU A 38 -29.27 -18.40 20.09
N ILE A 39 -30.25 -19.28 20.18
CA ILE A 39 -30.11 -20.55 20.88
C ILE A 39 -29.03 -21.44 20.24
N GLY A 40 -28.16 -22.01 21.07
CA GLY A 40 -27.04 -22.86 20.67
C GLY A 40 -25.79 -22.10 20.22
N LYS A 41 -25.90 -20.80 19.96
CA LYS A 41 -24.77 -19.90 19.72
C LYS A 41 -24.43 -19.12 20.98
N ASP A 42 -25.37 -18.32 21.49
CA ASP A 42 -25.12 -17.35 22.57
C ASP A 42 -25.71 -17.82 23.91
N TYR A 43 -26.76 -18.65 23.85
CA TYR A 43 -27.35 -19.24 25.03
C TYR A 43 -27.86 -20.66 24.77
N ALA A 44 -27.91 -21.48 25.81
CA ALA A 44 -28.48 -22.82 25.78
C ALA A 44 -29.63 -22.93 26.79
N ALA A 45 -30.84 -23.13 26.28
CA ALA A 45 -32.03 -23.27 27.09
C ALA A 45 -33.00 -24.27 26.48
N GLN A 46 -33.95 -24.76 27.29
CA GLN A 46 -35.06 -25.58 26.84
C GLN A 46 -36.32 -25.15 27.57
N THR A 47 -37.47 -25.35 26.94
CA THR A 47 -38.78 -25.14 27.57
C THR A 47 -38.87 -25.97 28.86
N GLN A 48 -39.24 -25.31 29.94
CA GLN A 48 -39.35 -25.90 31.27
C GLN A 48 -40.78 -25.73 31.79
N ILE A 49 -41.23 -26.71 32.58
CA ILE A 49 -42.55 -26.69 33.20
C ILE A 49 -42.36 -26.57 34.70
N LEU A 50 -42.89 -25.48 35.26
CA LEU A 50 -42.99 -25.31 36.70
C LEU A 50 -44.33 -25.88 37.17
N SER A 51 -44.29 -26.65 38.26
CA SER A 51 -45.50 -27.16 38.93
C SER A 51 -45.56 -26.57 40.33
N TYR A 52 -46.63 -25.83 40.59
CA TYR A 52 -46.91 -25.21 41.87
C TYR A 52 -47.98 -26.03 42.59
N ALA A 53 -47.69 -26.48 43.80
CA ALA A 53 -48.65 -27.20 44.62
C ALA A 53 -49.74 -26.26 45.17
N GLU A 54 -50.76 -26.85 45.80
CA GLU A 54 -51.74 -26.06 46.54
C GLU A 54 -51.04 -25.33 47.70
N ASN A 55 -51.34 -24.04 47.88
CA ASN A 55 -50.75 -23.19 48.93
C ASN A 55 -49.22 -23.07 48.91
N ASP A 56 -48.61 -23.23 47.74
CA ASP A 56 -47.15 -23.22 47.52
C ASP A 56 -46.54 -21.80 47.53
N TYR A 57 -46.77 -21.06 48.61
CA TYR A 57 -46.33 -19.68 48.78
C TYR A 57 -44.90 -19.61 49.32
N GLY A 58 -44.08 -18.71 48.77
CA GLY A 58 -42.72 -18.47 49.24
C GLY A 58 -41.70 -19.56 48.88
N VAL A 59 -42.11 -20.60 48.14
CA VAL A 59 -41.23 -21.64 47.63
C VAL A 59 -40.64 -21.20 46.29
N ALA A 60 -39.30 -21.22 46.19
CA ALA A 60 -38.58 -20.89 44.98
C ALA A 60 -38.67 -22.04 43.97
N HIS A 61 -39.06 -21.70 42.75
CA HIS A 61 -39.08 -22.60 41.60
C HIS A 61 -37.98 -22.17 40.62
N PRO A 62 -36.80 -22.82 40.63
CA PRO A 62 -35.70 -22.42 39.78
C PRO A 62 -35.95 -22.81 38.32
N ILE A 63 -35.66 -21.88 37.42
CA ILE A 63 -35.51 -22.11 36.00
C ILE A 63 -34.04 -21.86 35.66
N SER A 64 -33.42 -22.81 34.96
CA SER A 64 -32.03 -22.70 34.54
C SER A 64 -31.89 -22.52 33.03
N PHE A 65 -30.91 -21.73 32.62
CA PHE A 65 -30.38 -21.65 31.26
C PHE A 65 -28.86 -21.46 31.37
N ALA A 66 -28.13 -21.64 30.28
CA ALA A 66 -26.71 -21.33 30.25
C ALA A 66 -26.43 -20.23 29.22
N ILE A 67 -25.53 -19.31 29.56
CA ILE A 67 -24.88 -18.46 28.57
C ILE A 67 -23.72 -19.26 27.98
N VAL A 68 -23.61 -19.24 26.65
CA VAL A 68 -22.52 -19.89 25.92
C VAL A 68 -21.43 -18.84 25.78
N ASN A 69 -20.23 -19.19 26.21
CA ASN A 69 -19.06 -18.31 26.14
C ASN A 69 -18.16 -18.78 25.03
N ASP A 70 -17.73 -17.87 24.15
CA ASP A 70 -16.65 -18.13 23.22
C ASP A 70 -15.48 -17.13 23.32
N ASN A 71 -14.86 -16.76 22.20
CA ASN A 71 -13.76 -15.78 22.13
C ASN A 71 -13.99 -14.77 20.98
N THR A 72 -15.18 -14.75 20.39
CA THR A 72 -15.55 -13.92 19.25
C THR A 72 -16.06 -12.60 19.79
N VAL A 73 -15.56 -11.49 19.25
CA VAL A 73 -16.05 -10.18 19.64
C VAL A 73 -17.37 -9.90 18.94
N GLU A 74 -18.46 -9.86 19.70
CA GLU A 74 -19.83 -9.67 19.25
C GLU A 74 -20.49 -8.43 19.87
N PRO A 75 -21.58 -7.89 19.31
CA PRO A 75 -22.36 -6.85 19.99
C PRO A 75 -22.95 -7.34 21.32
N ASP A 76 -23.40 -6.43 22.18
CA ASP A 76 -24.30 -6.82 23.26
C ASP A 76 -25.64 -7.29 22.65
N GLU A 77 -26.07 -8.49 23.02
CA GLU A 77 -27.23 -9.13 22.42
C GLU A 77 -28.33 -9.42 23.45
N THR A 78 -29.52 -9.81 22.99
CA THR A 78 -30.67 -10.05 23.87
C THR A 78 -31.47 -11.24 23.37
N PHE A 79 -31.97 -12.05 24.31
CA PHE A 79 -33.01 -13.07 24.09
C PHE A 79 -34.15 -12.89 25.10
N TYR A 80 -35.24 -13.65 24.92
CA TYR A 80 -36.46 -13.47 25.69
C TYR A 80 -36.90 -14.74 26.42
N MET A 81 -37.44 -14.57 27.63
CA MET A 81 -38.08 -15.64 28.39
C MET A 81 -39.55 -15.31 28.61
N ASP A 82 -40.44 -16.20 28.19
CA ASP A 82 -41.88 -16.05 28.37
C ASP A 82 -42.40 -16.97 29.47
N ALA A 83 -43.05 -16.40 30.48
CA ALA A 83 -43.66 -17.13 31.59
C ALA A 83 -45.19 -17.12 31.49
N THR A 84 -45.77 -17.88 30.55
CA THR A 84 -47.21 -17.76 30.24
C THR A 84 -48.11 -18.47 31.25
N ARG A 85 -49.07 -17.72 31.82
CA ARG A 85 -50.32 -18.27 32.40
C ARG A 85 -51.60 -17.58 31.93
N SER A 86 -51.53 -16.33 31.46
CA SER A 86 -52.65 -15.58 30.83
C SER A 86 -52.37 -14.08 30.68
N ASN A 87 -51.33 -13.54 31.32
CA ASN A 87 -50.78 -12.21 31.04
C ASN A 87 -49.31 -12.34 30.67
N GLN A 88 -48.96 -11.73 29.55
CA GLN A 88 -47.69 -11.77 28.84
C GLN A 88 -46.56 -11.14 29.69
N ALA A 89 -46.00 -11.92 30.63
CA ALA A 89 -44.74 -11.57 31.28
C ALA A 89 -43.59 -12.11 30.42
N GLN A 90 -43.19 -11.30 29.43
CA GLN A 90 -41.93 -11.49 28.72
C GLN A 90 -40.83 -10.78 29.51
N TYR A 91 -39.73 -11.49 29.74
CA TYR A 91 -38.53 -10.99 30.38
C TYR A 91 -37.45 -10.85 29.33
N SER A 92 -36.80 -9.69 29.31
CA SER A 92 -35.63 -9.44 28.47
C SER A 92 -34.39 -9.93 29.19
N ILE A 93 -33.53 -10.67 28.50
CA ILE A 93 -32.25 -11.13 29.04
C ILE A 93 -31.15 -10.66 28.07
N GLN A 94 -30.34 -9.72 28.53
CA GLN A 94 -29.20 -9.18 27.80
C GLN A 94 -27.93 -9.97 28.12
N ILE A 95 -27.15 -10.27 27.09
CA ILE A 95 -25.81 -10.84 27.17
C ILE A 95 -24.82 -9.72 26.82
N GLN A 96 -23.91 -9.42 27.74
CA GLN A 96 -22.81 -8.49 27.55
C GLN A 96 -21.57 -9.29 27.23
N ASP A 97 -21.09 -9.14 26.00
CA ASP A 97 -19.89 -9.82 25.57
C ASP A 97 -18.66 -9.20 26.26
N ASP A 98 -17.78 -10.09 26.75
CA ASP A 98 -16.56 -9.74 27.47
C ASP A 98 -15.26 -10.00 26.69
N ASP A 99 -15.37 -10.31 25.41
CA ASP A 99 -14.27 -10.48 24.48
C ASP A 99 -13.78 -9.16 23.89
N ALA A 100 -12.49 -9.16 23.52
CA ALA A 100 -11.88 -8.03 22.84
C ALA A 100 -10.87 -8.51 21.81
N ALA A 101 -10.67 -7.73 20.75
CA ALA A 101 -9.65 -7.97 19.74
C ALA A 101 -8.65 -6.81 19.67
N THR A 102 -7.39 -7.17 19.50
CA THR A 102 -6.28 -6.23 19.29
C THR A 102 -5.71 -6.45 17.90
N LEU A 103 -5.54 -5.37 17.13
CA LEU A 103 -4.94 -5.40 15.80
C LEU A 103 -3.41 -5.30 15.86
N SER A 104 -2.74 -6.05 14.99
CA SER A 104 -1.29 -6.01 14.75
C SER A 104 -0.97 -6.04 13.26
N VAL A 105 0.21 -5.51 12.89
CA VAL A 105 0.70 -5.43 11.51
C VAL A 105 2.08 -6.08 11.44
N SER A 106 2.33 -6.89 10.41
CA SER A 106 3.64 -7.49 10.13
C SER A 106 4.61 -6.51 9.46
N ASN A 107 5.91 -6.69 9.69
CA ASN A 107 6.93 -6.12 8.79
C ASN A 107 7.02 -6.91 7.49
N VAL A 108 7.55 -6.28 6.45
CA VAL A 108 7.68 -6.86 5.11
C VAL A 108 9.11 -6.67 4.61
N ILE A 109 9.65 -7.69 3.95
CA ILE A 109 10.83 -7.54 3.10
C ILE A 109 10.39 -7.91 1.70
N VAL A 110 10.64 -7.03 0.75
CA VAL A 110 10.28 -7.19 -0.66
C VAL A 110 11.51 -6.90 -1.49
N LYS A 111 11.69 -7.66 -2.57
CA LYS A 111 12.67 -7.33 -3.59
C LYS A 111 11.96 -6.56 -4.69
N GLU A 112 12.60 -5.56 -5.26
CA GLU A 112 12.16 -4.99 -6.53
C GLU A 112 12.05 -6.09 -7.59
N GLY A 113 11.19 -5.78 -8.55
CA GLY A 113 10.88 -6.65 -9.67
C GLY A 113 9.60 -6.23 -10.37
N PRO A 114 9.33 -6.78 -11.56
CA PRO A 114 8.08 -6.53 -12.27
C PRO A 114 6.86 -6.91 -11.42
N LEU A 115 5.98 -5.93 -11.17
CA LEU A 115 4.76 -6.08 -10.36
C LEU A 115 5.03 -6.43 -8.88
N ALA A 116 6.20 -6.07 -8.34
CA ALA A 116 6.50 -6.24 -6.93
C ALA A 116 5.55 -5.43 -6.02
N ALA A 117 5.24 -5.98 -4.85
CA ALA A 117 4.40 -5.32 -3.86
C ALA A 117 4.80 -5.72 -2.44
N ALA A 118 4.87 -4.75 -1.54
CA ALA A 118 4.99 -4.99 -0.11
C ALA A 118 3.62 -5.43 0.44
N ASN A 119 3.52 -6.69 0.83
CA ASN A 119 2.28 -7.29 1.33
C ASN A 119 2.23 -7.29 2.87
N PHE A 120 1.64 -6.24 3.44
CA PHE A 120 1.41 -6.15 4.88
C PHE A 120 0.23 -7.04 5.28
N THR A 121 0.41 -7.86 6.32
CA THR A 121 -0.70 -8.62 6.91
C THR A 121 -1.17 -7.91 8.16
N VAL A 122 -2.44 -7.50 8.17
CA VAL A 122 -3.12 -7.00 9.35
C VAL A 122 -3.83 -8.16 10.04
N THR A 123 -3.64 -8.33 11.35
CA THR A 123 -4.14 -9.48 12.12
C THR A 123 -4.83 -9.04 13.40
N LEU A 124 -6.02 -9.58 13.66
CA LEU A 124 -6.77 -9.47 14.91
C LEU A 124 -6.43 -10.66 15.82
N SER A 125 -6.31 -10.41 17.12
CA SER A 125 -6.06 -11.46 18.12
C SER A 125 -7.21 -12.45 18.29
N ASN A 126 -8.44 -12.01 18.01
CA ASN A 126 -9.69 -12.76 18.10
C ASN A 126 -10.57 -12.44 16.88
N PRO A 127 -11.44 -13.36 16.44
CA PRO A 127 -12.43 -13.05 15.41
C PRO A 127 -13.43 -12.01 15.93
N VAL A 128 -14.04 -11.28 15.00
CA VAL A 128 -15.10 -10.29 15.28
C VAL A 128 -16.30 -10.71 14.44
N SER A 129 -17.50 -10.75 15.03
CA SER A 129 -18.70 -11.25 14.34
C SER A 129 -19.15 -10.32 13.20
N GLU A 130 -18.68 -9.07 13.22
CA GLU A 130 -18.90 -8.06 12.19
C GLU A 130 -17.64 -7.78 11.35
N PRO A 131 -17.78 -7.28 10.11
CA PRO A 131 -16.65 -6.83 9.31
C PRO A 131 -15.90 -5.67 9.98
N VAL A 132 -14.58 -5.78 10.07
CA VAL A 132 -13.72 -4.75 10.67
C VAL A 132 -13.11 -3.89 9.59
N THR A 133 -13.33 -2.57 9.66
CA THR A 133 -12.68 -1.58 8.80
C THR A 133 -11.39 -1.11 9.45
N VAL A 134 -10.30 -1.13 8.69
CA VAL A 134 -8.97 -0.66 9.09
C VAL A 134 -8.57 0.48 8.18
N THR A 135 -8.31 1.66 8.75
CA THR A 135 -7.77 2.81 8.01
C THR A 135 -6.27 2.89 8.24
N TYR A 136 -5.51 3.17 7.18
CA TYR A 136 -4.06 3.21 7.21
C TYR A 136 -3.46 4.24 6.26
N SER A 137 -2.20 4.59 6.53
CA SER A 137 -1.37 5.44 5.68
C SER A 137 0.07 4.91 5.65
N THR A 138 0.78 5.22 4.57
CA THR A 138 2.22 4.96 4.43
C THR A 138 3.03 6.25 4.59
N PHE A 139 4.24 6.15 5.10
CA PHE A 139 5.14 7.29 5.28
C PHE A 139 6.55 6.94 4.81
N ASN A 140 7.16 7.89 4.10
CA ASN A 140 8.51 7.76 3.57
C ASN A 140 9.51 7.46 4.70
N GLY A 141 10.53 6.67 4.36
CA GLY A 141 11.72 6.48 5.19
C GLY A 141 12.94 6.92 4.39
N SER A 142 13.86 5.99 4.12
CA SER A 142 14.83 6.21 3.03
C SER A 142 14.15 6.06 1.66
N ALA A 143 13.17 5.15 1.57
CA ALA A 143 12.31 5.05 0.40
C ALA A 143 11.28 6.19 0.39
N VAL A 144 11.11 6.83 -0.75
CA VAL A 144 10.26 7.97 -1.06
C VAL A 144 9.13 7.54 -1.98
N ALA A 145 7.89 7.85 -1.62
CA ALA A 145 6.76 7.61 -2.51
C ALA A 145 6.74 8.56 -3.72
N GLY A 146 6.26 8.09 -4.87
CA GLY A 146 6.11 8.91 -6.07
C GLY A 146 5.76 8.09 -7.30
N VAL A 147 5.69 8.70 -8.47
CA VAL A 147 5.65 7.96 -9.76
C VAL A 147 7.05 7.49 -10.16
N LEU A 148 8.07 8.21 -9.70
CA LEU A 148 9.51 7.95 -9.90
C LEU A 148 10.23 7.69 -8.58
N GLY A 149 9.49 7.38 -7.51
CA GLY A 149 10.07 6.94 -6.24
C GLY A 149 9.96 5.42 -6.14
N ASP A 150 10.07 4.87 -4.93
CA ASP A 150 10.28 3.42 -4.76
C ASP A 150 8.97 2.68 -4.47
N TYR A 151 7.92 3.42 -4.10
CA TYR A 151 6.61 2.83 -3.83
C TYR A 151 5.43 3.78 -4.07
N GLN A 152 4.24 3.21 -4.25
CA GLN A 152 3.01 3.99 -4.34
C GLN A 152 2.43 4.27 -2.95
N ALA A 153 2.35 5.55 -2.56
CA ALA A 153 1.79 5.94 -1.27
C ALA A 153 0.29 5.58 -1.14
N ALA A 154 -0.08 5.20 0.07
CA ALA A 154 -1.47 5.14 0.54
C ALA A 154 -1.71 6.23 1.60
N THR A 155 -2.82 6.97 1.44
CA THR A 155 -3.22 8.05 2.36
C THR A 155 -4.67 7.85 2.78
N ASP A 156 -4.89 7.62 4.07
CA ASP A 156 -6.21 7.35 4.67
C ASP A 156 -6.99 6.27 3.90
N ALA A 157 -6.26 5.29 3.37
CA ALA A 157 -6.82 4.16 2.64
C ALA A 157 -7.46 3.18 3.62
N THR A 158 -8.42 2.40 3.13
CA THR A 158 -9.15 1.44 3.95
C THR A 158 -9.04 0.02 3.43
N ILE A 159 -9.08 -0.94 4.34
CA ILE A 159 -9.27 -2.36 4.04
C ILE A 159 -10.30 -2.93 5.02
N THR A 160 -10.98 -4.00 4.61
CA THR A 160 -11.92 -4.73 5.46
C THR A 160 -11.34 -6.10 5.80
N ILE A 161 -11.29 -6.43 7.10
CA ILE A 161 -11.16 -7.81 7.56
C ILE A 161 -12.59 -8.38 7.61
N PRO A 162 -12.91 -9.42 6.81
CA PRO A 162 -14.26 -9.99 6.80
C PRO A 162 -14.70 -10.49 8.17
N ALA A 163 -16.01 -10.44 8.44
CA ALA A 163 -16.62 -11.02 9.62
C ALA A 163 -16.16 -12.46 9.86
N ASN A 164 -15.94 -12.81 11.13
CA ASN A 164 -15.49 -14.13 11.59
C ASN A 164 -14.14 -14.60 11.00
N THR A 165 -13.33 -13.66 10.51
CA THR A 165 -11.95 -13.90 10.13
C THR A 165 -11.02 -13.02 10.94
N THR A 166 -9.72 -13.34 10.95
CA THR A 166 -8.75 -12.64 11.80
C THR A 166 -7.70 -11.87 11.00
N SER A 167 -7.71 -11.90 9.66
CA SER A 167 -6.65 -11.25 8.89
C SER A 167 -7.08 -10.77 7.52
N ALA A 168 -6.42 -9.72 7.06
CA ALA A 168 -6.45 -9.27 5.66
C ALA A 168 -5.03 -8.90 5.22
N THR A 169 -4.80 -8.92 3.90
CA THR A 169 -3.53 -8.53 3.29
C THR A 169 -3.71 -7.22 2.54
N ILE A 170 -2.79 -6.30 2.75
CA ILE A 170 -2.72 -5.00 2.08
C ILE A 170 -1.47 -5.01 1.21
N SER A 171 -1.64 -4.77 -0.08
CA SER A 171 -0.55 -4.71 -1.04
C SER A 171 -0.22 -3.26 -1.35
N ILE A 172 1.00 -2.84 -1.03
CA ILE A 172 1.56 -1.56 -1.45
C ILE A 172 2.47 -1.81 -2.66
N PRO A 173 2.12 -1.33 -3.87
CA PRO A 173 2.96 -1.50 -5.05
C PRO A 173 4.37 -0.93 -4.83
N ILE A 174 5.38 -1.70 -5.23
CA ILE A 174 6.77 -1.25 -5.32
C ILE A 174 7.03 -0.86 -6.77
N ILE A 175 7.74 0.25 -6.94
CA ILE A 175 8.10 0.77 -8.25
C ILE A 175 9.47 0.19 -8.58
N ASN A 176 9.57 -0.43 -9.75
CA ASN A 176 10.82 -0.99 -10.24
C ASN A 176 11.45 -0.01 -11.20
N ASP A 177 12.74 0.25 -11.07
CA ASP A 177 13.49 1.00 -12.06
C ASP A 177 14.72 0.21 -12.55
N PHE A 178 15.78 0.91 -12.95
CA PHE A 178 17.04 0.32 -13.44
C PHE A 178 18.26 0.91 -12.69
N LEU A 179 18.03 1.62 -11.59
CA LEU A 179 19.04 2.31 -10.82
C LEU A 179 19.54 1.38 -9.71
N PRO A 180 20.85 1.11 -9.65
CA PRO A 180 21.40 0.38 -8.52
C PRO A 180 21.30 1.24 -7.25
N GLU A 181 20.56 0.76 -6.27
CA GLU A 181 20.25 1.47 -5.05
C GLU A 181 20.68 0.70 -3.78
N SER A 182 20.68 1.40 -2.65
CA SER A 182 20.92 0.75 -1.37
C SER A 182 19.63 0.12 -0.84
N THR A 183 19.71 -0.76 0.16
CA THR A 183 18.49 -1.25 0.82
C THR A 183 17.73 -0.11 1.47
N GLU A 184 16.44 0.01 1.14
CA GLU A 184 15.61 1.12 1.57
C GLU A 184 14.43 0.68 2.44
N THR A 185 13.79 1.65 3.10
CA THR A 185 12.63 1.39 3.95
C THR A 185 11.58 2.48 3.87
N PHE A 186 10.31 2.08 3.96
CA PHE A 186 9.17 2.96 4.27
C PHE A 186 8.31 2.34 5.38
N SER A 187 7.47 3.16 6.01
CA SER A 187 6.61 2.72 7.11
C SER A 187 5.14 2.68 6.72
N PHE A 188 4.42 1.76 7.36
CA PHE A 188 2.98 1.57 7.28
C PHE A 188 2.39 1.80 8.67
N GLN A 189 1.28 2.53 8.77
CA GLN A 189 0.63 2.80 10.05
C GLN A 189 -0.89 2.69 9.92
N VAL A 190 -1.49 1.87 10.78
CA VAL A 190 -2.94 1.89 11.04
C VAL A 190 -3.28 3.10 11.88
N THR A 191 -4.23 3.90 11.42
CA THR A 191 -4.69 5.13 12.07
C THR A 191 -6.02 4.94 12.79
N SER A 192 -6.87 4.01 12.32
CA SER A 192 -8.10 3.64 13.01
C SER A 192 -8.52 2.20 12.72
N VAL A 193 -9.32 1.65 13.64
CA VAL A 193 -10.00 0.38 13.51
C VAL A 193 -11.43 0.54 14.03
N SER A 194 -12.42 0.02 13.30
CA SER A 194 -13.82 0.07 13.73
C SER A 194 -14.65 -1.07 13.15
N ALA A 195 -15.73 -1.41 13.85
CA ALA A 195 -16.84 -2.21 13.36
C ALA A 195 -18.14 -1.57 13.88
N ASP A 196 -19.25 -1.73 13.18
CA ASP A 196 -20.46 -0.92 13.39
C ASP A 196 -21.07 -1.07 14.80
N GLN A 197 -21.43 -2.30 15.16
CA GLN A 197 -22.10 -2.61 16.42
C GLN A 197 -21.13 -3.02 17.54
N ILE A 198 -19.81 -2.91 17.30
CA ILE A 198 -18.78 -3.24 18.30
C ILE A 198 -18.25 -1.95 18.92
N PRO A 199 -18.32 -1.78 20.26
CA PRO A 199 -17.80 -0.59 20.90
C PRO A 199 -16.27 -0.50 20.78
N SER A 200 -15.73 0.71 20.64
CA SER A 200 -14.29 0.96 20.51
C SER A 200 -13.46 0.51 21.72
N SER A 201 -14.08 0.21 22.87
CA SER A 201 -13.41 -0.40 24.02
C SER A 201 -13.02 -1.86 23.81
N ARG A 202 -13.63 -2.55 22.83
CA ARG A 202 -13.41 -3.98 22.53
C ARG A 202 -12.63 -4.21 21.24
N LEU A 203 -12.29 -3.14 20.52
CA LEU A 203 -11.40 -3.14 19.36
C LEU A 203 -10.29 -2.12 19.56
N SER A 204 -9.05 -2.59 19.65
CA SER A 204 -7.90 -1.72 19.87
C SER A 204 -6.76 -1.96 18.88
N ILE A 205 -5.91 -0.96 18.70
CA ILE A 205 -4.69 -1.07 17.91
C ILE A 205 -3.54 -1.39 18.87
N GLY A 206 -2.92 -2.56 18.71
CA GLY A 206 -1.70 -2.95 19.42
C GLY A 206 -0.48 -2.50 18.64
N GLN A 207 0.13 -3.43 17.89
CA GLN A 207 1.21 -3.11 16.95
C GLN A 207 0.63 -2.59 15.64
N GLY A 208 0.18 -1.34 15.62
CA GLY A 208 -0.42 -0.71 14.44
C GLY A 208 0.58 -0.29 13.35
N ALA A 209 1.88 -0.42 13.60
CA ALA A 209 2.94 0.00 12.69
C ALA A 209 3.66 -1.21 12.09
N GLY A 210 3.96 -1.15 10.80
CA GLY A 210 4.83 -2.08 10.08
C GLY A 210 5.90 -1.31 9.31
N VAL A 211 7.02 -1.98 9.03
CA VAL A 211 8.08 -1.46 8.16
C VAL A 211 8.22 -2.37 6.95
N ALA A 212 8.25 -1.77 5.76
CA ALA A 212 8.69 -2.44 4.54
C ALA A 212 10.17 -2.16 4.32
N THR A 213 10.93 -3.20 4.00
CA THR A 213 12.30 -3.12 3.52
C THR A 213 12.34 -3.53 2.06
N ILE A 214 12.83 -2.63 1.20
CA ILE A 214 12.97 -2.84 -0.23
C ILE A 214 14.41 -3.24 -0.51
N LEU A 215 14.57 -4.38 -1.18
CA LEU A 215 15.85 -4.89 -1.65
C LEU A 215 15.95 -4.62 -3.14
N ASP A 216 16.96 -3.85 -3.53
CA ASP A 216 17.30 -3.56 -4.92
C ASP A 216 17.49 -4.87 -5.72
N ASP A 217 16.95 -4.91 -6.94
CA ASP A 217 17.10 -6.00 -7.88
C ASP A 217 18.11 -5.77 -9.00
N ASP A 218 18.62 -4.55 -9.11
CA ASP A 218 19.68 -4.16 -9.99
C ASP A 218 21.07 -4.49 -9.45
N ASN A 219 22.07 -4.34 -10.31
CA ASN A 219 23.44 -4.49 -9.87
C ASN A 219 24.35 -3.43 -10.51
N SER A 220 25.32 -2.97 -9.72
CA SER A 220 26.29 -1.96 -10.14
C SER A 220 27.31 -2.46 -11.17
N THR A 221 27.31 -3.76 -11.50
CA THR A 221 28.31 -4.39 -12.39
C THR A 221 27.83 -4.57 -13.83
N ASN A 222 26.51 -4.64 -14.07
CA ASN A 222 25.92 -4.77 -15.40
C ASN A 222 26.05 -3.46 -16.16
N ASN A 223 25.97 -2.32 -15.46
CA ASN A 223 26.18 -0.99 -16.02
C ASN A 223 27.66 -0.66 -16.24
N ASN A 224 28.62 -1.55 -15.92
CA ASN A 224 30.05 -1.32 -16.10
C ASN A 224 30.75 -2.35 -17.02
N HIS A 225 30.13 -3.51 -17.26
CA HIS A 225 30.67 -4.51 -18.20
C HIS A 225 30.38 -4.18 -19.67
N ILE A 226 29.34 -3.40 -19.95
CA ILE A 226 28.92 -3.04 -21.31
C ILE A 226 29.79 -1.91 -21.89
N TRP A 227 30.21 -0.95 -21.06
CA TRP A 227 31.02 0.19 -21.50
C TRP A 227 32.51 -0.14 -21.63
N ARG A 228 33.03 -1.07 -20.82
CA ARG A 228 34.43 -1.49 -20.94
C ARG A 228 34.67 -2.19 -22.27
N ASP A 229 33.72 -2.99 -22.76
CA ASP A 229 33.79 -3.61 -24.09
C ASP A 229 33.57 -2.60 -25.24
N PHE A 230 32.79 -1.52 -25.04
CA PHE A 230 32.63 -0.45 -26.04
C PHE A 230 33.93 0.36 -26.19
N VAL A 231 34.52 0.80 -25.07
CA VAL A 231 35.75 1.61 -25.03
C VAL A 231 36.99 0.79 -25.42
N ASP A 232 37.11 -0.46 -24.99
CA ASP A 232 38.27 -1.30 -25.29
C ASP A 232 38.32 -1.75 -26.77
N ASN A 233 37.16 -1.98 -27.40
CA ASN A 233 37.08 -2.34 -28.83
C ASN A 233 37.32 -1.14 -29.76
N ASP A 234 36.88 0.07 -29.39
CA ASP A 234 37.16 1.27 -30.17
C ASP A 234 38.66 1.62 -30.18
N LEU A 235 39.36 1.42 -29.06
CA LEU A 235 40.82 1.57 -28.96
C LEU A 235 41.60 0.53 -29.79
N LEU A 236 41.02 -0.65 -30.05
CA LEU A 236 41.58 -1.69 -30.91
C LEU A 236 41.33 -1.39 -32.39
N ASP A 237 40.15 -0.91 -32.75
CA ASP A 237 39.78 -0.57 -34.14
C ASP A 237 40.51 0.69 -34.64
N LEU A 238 40.71 1.69 -33.78
CA LEU A 238 41.54 2.88 -34.03
C LEU A 238 43.02 2.53 -34.28
N LYS A 239 43.55 1.50 -33.60
CA LYS A 239 44.92 1.01 -33.83
C LYS A 239 45.05 0.21 -35.12
N ASN A 240 43.95 -0.36 -35.61
CA ASN A 240 43.91 -1.21 -36.80
C ASN A 240 43.42 -0.50 -38.07
N GLY A 241 43.03 0.78 -37.98
CA GLY A 241 42.67 1.60 -39.15
C GLY A 241 41.36 1.19 -39.82
N GLN A 242 40.45 0.56 -39.09
CA GLN A 242 39.08 0.28 -39.56
C GLN A 242 38.19 1.49 -39.19
N GLY A 243 37.43 2.03 -40.15
CA GLY A 243 36.53 3.17 -39.94
C GLY A 243 35.32 2.80 -39.07
N LEU A 244 34.82 3.78 -38.29
CA LEU A 244 33.74 3.66 -37.29
C LEU A 244 32.33 3.47 -37.90
N GLU A 245 32.20 3.27 -39.21
CA GLU A 245 30.94 3.43 -39.96
C GLU A 245 29.91 2.28 -39.81
N HIS A 246 30.00 1.41 -38.80
CA HIS A 246 29.16 0.21 -38.73
C HIS A 246 28.71 -0.24 -37.31
N LYS A 247 28.46 0.69 -36.38
CA LYS A 247 28.23 0.32 -34.96
C LYS A 247 26.87 0.69 -34.33
N LEU A 248 25.90 1.23 -35.07
CA LEU A 248 24.52 1.34 -34.51
C LEU A 248 23.84 -0.04 -34.37
N ASP A 249 24.14 -0.99 -35.27
CA ASP A 249 23.67 -2.39 -35.19
C ASP A 249 24.32 -3.19 -34.05
N GLN A 250 25.27 -2.59 -33.32
CA GLN A 250 25.99 -3.20 -32.19
C GLN A 250 25.62 -2.57 -30.84
N VAL A 251 24.77 -1.53 -30.83
CA VAL A 251 24.18 -1.02 -29.58
C VAL A 251 23.22 -2.10 -29.09
N ASN A 252 23.47 -2.63 -27.89
CA ASN A 252 22.62 -3.67 -27.29
C ASN A 252 21.15 -3.16 -27.27
N PRO A 253 20.19 -3.92 -27.84
CA PRO A 253 18.77 -3.59 -27.76
C PRO A 253 18.30 -3.25 -26.36
N GLU A 254 18.89 -3.83 -25.31
CA GLU A 254 18.58 -3.48 -23.91
C GLU A 254 18.94 -2.04 -23.53
N VAL A 255 19.99 -1.45 -24.10
CA VAL A 255 20.39 -0.06 -23.81
C VAL A 255 19.48 0.92 -24.55
N LEU A 256 19.07 0.56 -25.77
CA LEU A 256 18.06 1.30 -26.52
C LEU A 256 16.68 1.20 -25.85
N ASP A 257 16.36 0.04 -25.27
CA ASP A 257 15.16 -0.16 -24.45
C ASP A 257 15.26 0.61 -23.12
N GLN A 258 16.42 0.66 -22.45
CA GLN A 258 16.60 1.44 -21.21
C GLN A 258 16.44 2.95 -21.44
N LEU A 259 17.11 3.49 -22.47
CA LEU A 259 16.93 4.90 -22.88
C LEU A 259 15.50 5.16 -23.34
N GLY A 260 14.92 4.25 -24.10
CA GLY A 260 13.52 4.32 -24.54
C GLY A 260 12.53 4.28 -23.37
N ASN A 261 12.78 3.46 -22.34
CA ASN A 261 11.92 3.31 -21.17
C ASN A 261 11.99 4.53 -20.25
N ILE A 262 13.19 5.07 -20.02
CA ILE A 262 13.38 6.33 -19.29
C ILE A 262 12.64 7.46 -20.02
N LEU A 263 12.89 7.62 -21.32
CA LEU A 263 12.22 8.63 -22.14
C LEU A 263 10.68 8.44 -22.21
N ASN A 264 10.20 7.19 -22.22
CA ASN A 264 8.76 6.88 -22.16
C ASN A 264 8.13 7.14 -20.79
N ALA A 265 8.87 6.99 -19.68
CA ALA A 265 8.41 7.32 -18.34
C ALA A 265 8.18 8.83 -18.16
N TYR A 266 8.91 9.66 -18.91
CA TYR A 266 8.73 11.11 -18.98
C TYR A 266 7.72 11.57 -20.04
N ARG A 267 7.11 10.68 -20.84
CA ARG A 267 6.16 11.04 -21.91
C ARG A 267 5.00 11.91 -21.41
N ASP A 268 4.46 11.60 -20.24
CA ASP A 268 3.31 12.32 -19.67
C ASP A 268 3.72 13.68 -19.07
N VAL A 269 5.03 13.90 -18.81
CA VAL A 269 5.63 15.17 -18.37
C VAL A 269 6.05 16.04 -19.57
N LEU A 270 6.49 15.41 -20.66
CA LEU A 270 7.00 16.07 -21.88
C LEU A 270 5.89 16.50 -22.86
N GLY A 271 4.69 15.93 -22.73
CA GLY A 271 3.52 16.24 -23.55
C GLY A 271 3.38 15.37 -24.81
N ASP A 272 2.16 15.36 -25.37
CA ASP A 272 1.72 14.45 -26.46
C ASP A 272 2.46 14.64 -27.81
N ASP A 273 3.27 15.67 -27.97
CA ASP A 273 4.07 15.92 -29.19
C ASP A 273 5.44 15.20 -29.16
N TYR A 274 5.69 14.38 -28.14
CA TYR A 274 6.92 13.61 -28.00
C TYR A 274 7.03 12.44 -29.00
N VAL A 275 7.98 12.54 -29.95
CA VAL A 275 8.40 11.44 -30.82
C VAL A 275 9.92 11.21 -30.66
N PRO A 276 10.37 10.15 -29.96
CA PRO A 276 11.78 9.82 -29.91
C PRO A 276 12.24 9.31 -31.27
N THR A 277 13.02 10.12 -31.99
CA THR A 277 13.82 9.67 -33.12
C THR A 277 15.28 9.62 -32.73
N ILE A 278 15.86 8.42 -32.72
CA ILE A 278 17.31 8.21 -32.65
C ILE A 278 17.85 8.44 -34.06
N THR A 279 18.54 9.55 -34.30
CA THR A 279 19.22 9.80 -35.57
C THR A 279 20.73 9.86 -35.35
N ASP A 280 21.47 9.06 -36.11
CA ASP A 280 22.92 9.17 -36.22
C ASP A 280 23.28 10.50 -36.92
N ALA A 281 23.59 11.52 -36.12
CA ALA A 281 23.93 12.85 -36.62
C ALA A 281 25.39 12.96 -37.10
N THR A 282 26.15 11.86 -37.23
CA THR A 282 27.46 11.93 -37.89
C THR A 282 27.39 12.34 -39.37
N ARG A 283 26.18 12.41 -39.95
CA ARG A 283 26.01 12.74 -41.37
C ARG A 283 25.84 14.21 -41.74
N ASP A 284 25.49 15.13 -40.83
CA ASP A 284 25.00 16.46 -41.27
C ASP A 284 25.84 17.70 -40.91
N PHE A 285 27.06 17.55 -40.37
CA PHE A 285 27.92 18.72 -40.11
C PHE A 285 29.39 18.62 -40.56
N ILE A 286 29.72 17.81 -41.57
CA ILE A 286 31.02 17.98 -42.26
C ILE A 286 30.88 19.02 -43.37
N SER A 287 30.86 20.30 -43.00
CA SER A 287 31.21 21.36 -43.96
C SER A 287 32.74 21.35 -44.18
N PRO A 288 33.26 21.34 -45.44
CA PRO A 288 34.68 21.11 -45.75
C PRO A 288 35.72 22.13 -45.27
N ARG A 289 35.41 23.03 -44.32
CA ARG A 289 36.29 24.15 -43.92
C ARG A 289 36.83 24.14 -42.49
N GLN A 290 36.54 23.13 -41.68
CA GLN A 290 36.99 23.04 -40.28
C GLN A 290 37.98 21.87 -40.06
N GLN A 291 38.90 21.61 -41.00
CA GLN A 291 39.91 20.54 -40.87
C GLN A 291 41.19 20.91 -40.10
N HIS A 292 41.24 22.04 -39.40
CA HIS A 292 42.47 22.45 -38.71
C HIS A 292 42.21 23.10 -37.35
N SER A 293 41.81 22.32 -36.35
CA SER A 293 42.31 22.41 -34.97
C SER A 293 41.62 21.36 -34.09
N GLN A 294 42.42 20.64 -33.31
CA GLN A 294 42.06 19.67 -32.26
C GLN A 294 40.98 18.62 -32.59
N HIS A 295 41.43 17.39 -32.85
CA HIS A 295 40.65 16.19 -32.58
C HIS A 295 40.33 16.12 -31.07
N GLN A 296 39.16 16.58 -30.69
CA GLN A 296 38.39 15.98 -29.60
C GLN A 296 37.23 15.25 -30.30
N LEU A 297 37.34 13.93 -30.40
CA LEU A 297 36.23 13.09 -30.84
C LEU A 297 35.21 13.10 -29.71
N ASN A 298 34.32 14.09 -29.71
CA ASN A 298 33.14 14.06 -28.86
C ASN A 298 32.20 13.03 -29.48
N ASN A 299 32.13 11.85 -28.88
CA ASN A 299 31.09 10.87 -29.18
C ASN A 299 29.79 11.39 -28.56
N ALA A 300 29.12 12.32 -29.24
CA ALA A 300 27.85 12.85 -28.76
C ALA A 300 26.68 12.07 -29.39
N LEU A 301 25.76 11.57 -28.55
CA LEU A 301 24.43 11.15 -29.03
C LEU A 301 23.49 12.35 -28.89
N ASP A 302 22.82 12.71 -29.98
CA ASP A 302 21.90 13.85 -30.00
C ASP A 302 20.45 13.34 -29.92
N PHE A 303 19.73 13.74 -28.88
CA PHE A 303 18.32 13.43 -28.68
C PHE A 303 17.49 14.71 -28.83
N ARG A 304 16.40 14.65 -29.59
CA ARG A 304 15.52 15.80 -29.78
C ARG A 304 14.30 15.66 -28.87
N ILE A 305 14.04 16.68 -28.04
CA ILE A 305 12.85 16.75 -27.20
C ILE A 305 11.99 17.88 -27.73
N GLU A 306 10.83 17.55 -28.30
CA GLU A 306 9.82 18.54 -28.70
C GLU A 306 8.80 18.66 -27.56
N GLY A 307 8.64 19.86 -26.98
CA GLY A 307 7.74 20.11 -25.85
C GLY A 307 8.05 21.39 -25.07
N THR A 308 7.20 21.75 -24.11
CA THR A 308 7.44 22.88 -23.17
C THR A 308 7.61 22.32 -21.76
N ILE A 309 8.80 22.42 -21.18
CA ILE A 309 9.09 21.99 -19.79
C ILE A 309 9.37 23.25 -18.96
N ASP A 310 8.89 23.31 -17.71
CA ASP A 310 9.28 24.35 -16.76
C ASP A 310 10.78 24.27 -16.42
N ASP A 311 11.42 25.43 -16.17
CA ASP A 311 12.84 25.51 -15.83
C ASP A 311 13.23 24.67 -14.59
N THR A 312 12.31 24.48 -13.64
CA THR A 312 12.53 23.70 -12.40
C THR A 312 12.46 22.20 -12.68
N GLU A 313 11.41 21.74 -13.38
CA GLU A 313 11.27 20.36 -13.87
C GLU A 313 12.41 19.98 -14.81
N ARG A 314 12.88 20.92 -15.64
CA ARG A 314 14.05 20.76 -16.53
C ARG A 314 15.35 20.52 -15.76
N ALA A 315 15.59 21.28 -14.70
CA ALA A 315 16.79 21.11 -13.88
C ALA A 315 16.78 19.79 -13.10
N GLN A 316 15.60 19.36 -12.65
CA GLN A 316 15.42 18.08 -11.97
C GLN A 316 15.69 16.91 -12.94
N LEU A 317 15.12 16.93 -14.14
CA LEU A 317 15.35 15.93 -15.18
C LEU A 317 16.84 15.74 -15.49
N VAL A 318 17.59 16.84 -15.67
CA VAL A 318 19.04 16.77 -15.94
C VAL A 318 19.82 16.21 -14.75
N ASN A 319 19.43 16.53 -13.52
CA ASN A 319 20.07 16.00 -12.33
C ASN A 319 19.79 14.51 -12.18
N ASP A 320 18.54 14.07 -12.37
CA ASP A 320 18.13 12.67 -12.30
C ASP A 320 18.86 11.85 -13.37
N LEU A 321 18.93 12.37 -14.60
CA LEU A 321 19.70 11.79 -15.70
C LEU A 321 21.21 11.75 -15.41
N ASN A 322 21.79 12.78 -14.79
CA ASN A 322 23.22 12.76 -14.44
C ASN A 322 23.54 11.83 -13.27
N ASN A 323 22.61 11.65 -12.33
CA ASN A 323 22.78 10.77 -11.18
C ASN A 323 22.59 9.29 -11.54
N SER A 324 21.87 9.01 -12.62
CA SER A 324 21.68 7.67 -13.18
C SER A 324 22.83 7.22 -14.09
N LEU A 325 23.76 8.10 -14.42
CA LEU A 325 24.93 7.79 -15.21
C LEU A 325 26.13 7.33 -14.34
N PRO A 326 27.01 6.46 -14.87
CA PRO A 326 28.25 6.08 -14.18
C PRO A 326 29.18 7.28 -13.92
N ASP A 327 30.08 7.14 -12.94
CA ASP A 327 31.10 8.14 -12.63
C ASP A 327 31.94 8.52 -13.87
N GLY A 328 31.98 9.82 -14.17
CA GLY A 328 32.72 10.39 -15.31
C GLY A 328 31.84 10.79 -16.50
N PHE A 329 30.57 10.36 -16.55
CA PHE A 329 29.64 10.73 -17.61
C PHE A 329 28.78 11.94 -17.20
N ARG A 330 28.42 12.78 -18.17
CA ARG A 330 27.58 13.96 -17.95
C ARG A 330 26.58 14.16 -19.10
N ILE A 331 25.35 14.50 -18.77
CA ILE A 331 24.31 14.97 -19.70
C ILE A 331 24.21 16.48 -19.59
N TYR A 332 24.18 17.14 -20.74
CA TYR A 332 24.00 18.57 -20.88
C TYR A 332 22.74 18.86 -21.66
N LEU A 333 22.12 20.01 -21.36
CA LEU A 333 21.11 20.58 -22.24
C LEU A 333 21.76 21.68 -23.06
N SER A 334 21.48 21.67 -24.36
CA SER A 334 21.90 22.74 -25.25
C SER A 334 20.70 23.29 -26.01
N ASN A 335 20.74 24.58 -26.34
CA ASN A 335 19.77 25.14 -27.28
C ASN A 335 20.18 24.80 -28.73
N GLU A 336 19.32 25.11 -29.71
CA GLU A 336 19.62 24.96 -31.16
C GLU A 336 20.96 25.62 -31.59
N ALA A 337 21.52 26.54 -30.80
CA ALA A 337 22.79 27.20 -31.07
C ALA A 337 24.02 26.45 -30.49
N GLY A 338 23.84 25.27 -29.88
CA GLY A 338 24.91 24.48 -29.27
C GLY A 338 25.54 25.14 -28.05
N SER A 339 24.85 26.08 -27.41
CA SER A 339 25.34 26.71 -26.18
C SER A 339 24.93 25.88 -24.97
N GLU A 340 25.93 25.43 -24.20
CA GLU A 340 25.76 24.68 -22.95
C GLU A 340 24.94 25.50 -21.95
N ILE A 341 23.81 24.95 -21.48
CA ILE A 341 23.01 25.56 -20.42
C ILE A 341 23.47 24.96 -19.09
N ILE A 342 24.31 25.72 -18.38
CA ILE A 342 24.83 25.30 -17.07
C ILE A 342 23.78 25.56 -15.99
N PRO A 343 23.43 24.56 -15.15
CA PRO A 343 22.50 24.77 -14.04
C PRO A 343 23.04 25.83 -13.06
N GLY A 344 22.26 26.89 -12.83
CA GLY A 344 22.56 27.90 -11.80
C GLY A 344 23.26 29.19 -12.28
N SER A 345 23.47 29.39 -13.58
CA SER A 345 23.89 30.72 -14.08
C SER A 345 22.66 31.61 -14.29
N ASP A 346 22.50 32.64 -13.44
CA ASP A 346 21.51 33.71 -13.63
C ASP A 346 21.66 34.34 -15.02
N TYR A 347 20.72 34.06 -15.93
CA TYR A 347 20.57 34.85 -17.14
C TYR A 347 19.83 36.15 -16.78
N PRO A 348 20.39 37.34 -17.05
CA PRO A 348 19.74 38.60 -16.71
C PRO A 348 18.65 38.88 -17.74
N GLY A 349 17.43 38.37 -17.49
CA GLY A 349 16.22 38.65 -18.25
C GLY A 349 14.99 38.45 -17.37
N ASN A 350 14.07 39.42 -17.38
CA ASN A 350 12.92 39.53 -16.46
C ASN A 350 12.06 38.26 -16.29
N PRO A 351 11.40 38.10 -15.13
CA PRO A 351 10.57 36.93 -14.81
C PRO A 351 9.21 37.00 -15.51
N GLY A 352 8.81 35.88 -16.12
CA GLY A 352 7.47 35.66 -16.68
C GLY A 352 7.52 35.11 -18.10
N GLN A 353 7.39 33.79 -18.21
CA GLN A 353 7.22 33.01 -19.45
C GLN A 353 8.32 33.22 -20.51
N VAL A 354 9.35 32.39 -20.48
CA VAL A 354 10.22 32.18 -21.63
C VAL A 354 9.61 31.04 -22.46
N GLN A 355 8.95 31.36 -23.57
CA GLN A 355 8.58 30.37 -24.58
C GLN A 355 9.82 30.08 -25.44
N ILE A 356 10.39 28.88 -25.30
CA ILE A 356 11.45 28.35 -26.17
C ILE A 356 10.84 27.19 -26.93
N HIS A 357 10.92 27.23 -28.26
CA HIS A 357 10.12 26.36 -29.12
C HIS A 357 10.82 25.05 -29.54
N HIS A 358 12.13 24.87 -29.31
CA HIS A 358 12.86 23.70 -29.81
C HIS A 358 14.13 23.44 -28.97
N ASP A 359 14.08 22.56 -27.98
CA ASP A 359 15.27 22.15 -27.21
C ASP A 359 15.88 20.86 -27.78
N HIS A 360 17.21 20.79 -27.83
CA HIS A 360 17.97 19.61 -28.23
C HIS A 360 18.71 19.07 -26.98
N LEU A 361 18.40 17.84 -26.58
CA LEU A 361 19.13 17.13 -25.52
C LEU A 361 20.42 16.58 -26.12
N HIS A 362 21.53 17.27 -25.87
CA HIS A 362 22.84 16.88 -26.36
C HIS A 362 23.58 16.05 -25.31
N ILE A 363 23.81 14.77 -25.58
CA ILE A 363 24.54 13.90 -24.65
C ILE A 363 26.00 13.86 -25.07
N ASP A 364 26.83 14.66 -24.41
CA ASP A 364 28.29 14.62 -24.57
C ASP A 364 28.90 13.51 -23.69
N LEU A 365 29.38 12.42 -24.31
CA LEU A 365 30.11 11.37 -23.62
C LEU A 365 31.57 11.79 -23.44
N LEU A 366 31.83 12.66 -22.48
CA LEU A 366 33.18 13.02 -22.09
C LEU A 366 33.78 11.91 -21.22
N ALA A 367 34.66 11.09 -21.79
CA ALA A 367 35.53 10.24 -20.97
C ALA A 367 36.58 11.12 -20.24
N PRO A 368 36.96 10.78 -18.99
CA PRO A 368 38.05 11.46 -18.29
C PRO A 368 39.41 11.34 -19.00
#